data_AF-A0ABD0NI26-F1
#
_entry.id   AF-A0ABD0NI26-F1
#
_cell.length_a   1.000
_cell.length_b   1.000
_cell.length_c   1.000
_cell.angle_alpha   90.00
_cell.angle_beta   90.00
_cell.angle_gamma   90.00
#
_symmetry.space_group_name_H-M   'P 1'
#
loop_
_entity.id
_entity.type
_entity.pdbx_description
1 polymer ?
#
loop_
_entity_poly.entity_id
_entity_poly.type
_entity_poly.pdbx_seq_one_letter_code
_entity_poly.pdbx_strand_id
1 'polypeptide(L)' 'MFGNTVIAEFNRTAQRFHTSAGPDKRFTRRLELDHQTGSLTITNPRTTDSGDYKLKISSSRRSINRTITVTVT' A
#
# COMPACT_ATOMS: atom_id res chain seq x y z
N MET A 1 10.03 2.29 17.16
CA MET A 1 8.66 2.81 16.90
C MET A 1 8.30 2.48 15.46
N PHE A 2 7.70 1.30 15.18
CA PHE A 2 7.30 0.91 13.82
C PHE A 2 5.82 1.26 13.60
N GLY A 3 5.53 2.55 13.57
CA GLY A 3 4.16 3.07 13.44
C GLY A 3 3.85 3.43 11.98
N ASN A 4 2.95 2.67 11.36
CA ASN A 4 2.18 3.03 10.16
C ASN A 4 2.97 3.69 9.00
N THR A 5 3.92 2.96 8.41
CA THR A 5 4.40 3.36 7.09
C THR A 5 3.27 3.20 6.07
N VAL A 6 2.83 4.32 5.50
CA VAL A 6 1.96 4.32 4.32
C VAL A 6 2.85 4.15 3.10
N ILE A 7 2.67 3.05 2.37
CA ILE A 7 3.41 2.78 1.12
C ILE A 7 2.63 3.24 -0.12
N ALA A 8 1.31 3.41 0.00
CA ALA A 8 0.48 4.01 -1.04
C ALA A 8 -0.76 4.72 -0.46
N GLU A 9 -1.15 5.81 -1.09
CA GLU A 9 -2.37 6.57 -0.82
C GLU A 9 -3.12 6.78 -2.15
N PHE A 10 -4.42 6.51 -2.14
CA PHE A 10 -5.32 6.74 -3.26
C PHE A 10 -6.53 7.54 -2.78
N ASN A 11 -6.67 8.78 -3.27
CA ASN A 11 -7.80 9.65 -3.00
C ASN A 11 -8.45 10.11 -4.30
N ARG A 12 -9.58 9.49 -4.63
CA ARG A 12 -10.33 9.79 -5.86
C ARG A 12 -10.91 11.20 -5.89
N THR A 13 -11.37 11.73 -4.75
CA THR A 13 -12.05 13.03 -4.67
C THR A 13 -11.06 14.19 -4.84
N ALA A 14 -9.90 14.09 -4.19
CA ALA A 14 -8.84 15.09 -4.28
C ALA A 14 -7.88 14.86 -5.45
N GLN A 15 -8.09 13.81 -6.26
CA GLN A 15 -7.17 13.36 -7.31
C GLN A 15 -5.72 13.21 -6.82
N ARG A 16 -5.56 12.74 -5.58
CA ARG A 16 -4.25 12.57 -4.95
C ARG A 16 -3.86 11.10 -4.99
N PHE A 17 -2.76 10.82 -5.65
CA PHE A 17 -2.18 9.49 -5.77
C PHE A 17 -0.72 9.56 -5.35
N HIS A 18 -0.31 8.70 -4.44
CA HIS A 18 1.04 8.76 -3.91
C HIS A 18 1.53 7.35 -3.57
N THR A 19 2.80 7.08 -3.88
CA THR A 19 3.52 5.91 -3.40
C THR A 19 4.76 6.36 -2.65
N SER A 20 5.14 5.59 -1.63
CA SER A 20 6.31 5.84 -0.80
C SER A 20 7.13 4.56 -0.71
N ALA A 21 8.44 4.69 -0.89
CA ALA A 21 9.37 3.57 -0.78
C ALA A 21 9.42 2.94 0.63
N GLY A 22 8.76 3.56 1.60
CA GLY A 22 8.78 3.16 3.00
C GLY A 22 10.13 3.40 3.68
N PRO A 23 10.27 2.96 4.95
CA PRO A 23 11.53 2.95 5.67
C PRO A 23 12.59 2.21 4.85
N ASP A 24 13.83 2.68 4.98
CA ASP A 24 15.01 2.06 4.37
C ASP A 24 14.92 1.89 2.85
N LYS A 25 14.02 2.63 2.20
CA LYS A 25 13.79 2.56 0.75
C LYS A 25 13.41 1.14 0.28
N ARG A 26 12.81 0.33 1.15
CA ARG A 26 12.46 -1.09 0.88
C ARG A 26 11.72 -1.25 -0.44
N PHE A 27 10.75 -0.40 -0.73
CA PHE A 27 9.90 -0.51 -1.92
C PHE A 27 10.32 0.44 -3.06
N THR A 28 11.54 1.00 -3.03
CA THR A 28 12.02 1.90 -4.08
C THR A 28 11.94 1.24 -5.45
N ARG A 29 11.28 1.92 -6.40
CA ARG A 29 11.05 1.47 -7.79
C ARG A 29 10.29 0.14 -7.91
N ARG A 30 9.59 -0.29 -6.86
CA ARG A 30 8.84 -1.56 -6.83
C ARG A 30 7.35 -1.38 -6.56
N LEU A 31 6.85 -0.14 -6.51
CA LEU A 31 5.43 0.15 -6.30
C LEU A 31 4.83 0.75 -7.56
N GLU A 32 3.75 0.13 -8.03
CA GLU A 32 2.93 0.62 -9.13
C GLU A 32 1.50 0.81 -8.63
N LEU A 33 0.97 2.04 -8.71
CA LEU A 33 -0.38 2.37 -8.29
C LEU A 33 -1.22 2.68 -9.53
N ASP A 34 -2.26 1.90 -9.77
CA ASP A 34 -3.25 2.19 -10.81
C ASP A 34 -4.17 3.33 -10.33
N HIS A 35 -4.11 4.47 -11.02
CA HIS A 35 -4.87 5.67 -10.69
C HIS A 35 -6.37 5.59 -11.08
N GLN A 36 -6.79 4.58 -11.85
CA GLN A 36 -8.19 4.32 -12.17
C GLN A 36 -8.85 3.42 -11.13
N THR A 37 -8.19 2.33 -10.77
CA THR A 37 -8.77 1.29 -9.90
C THR A 37 -8.35 1.42 -8.43
N GLY A 38 -7.23 2.09 -8.15
CA GLY A 38 -6.60 2.13 -6.83
C GLY A 38 -5.81 0.86 -6.50
N SER A 39 -5.56 0.00 -7.48
CA SER A 39 -4.78 -1.24 -7.30
C SER A 39 -3.30 -0.90 -7.06
N LEU A 40 -2.73 -1.45 -5.99
CA LEU A 40 -1.30 -1.35 -5.70
C LEU A 40 -0.62 -2.67 -6.02
N THR A 41 0.35 -2.63 -6.92
CA THR A 41 1.22 -3.76 -7.27
C THR A 41 2.60 -3.56 -6.66
N ILE A 42 3.11 -4.58 -5.98
CA ILE A 42 4.51 -4.66 -5.52
C ILE A 42 5.26 -5.57 -6.49
N THR A 43 6.13 -5.00 -7.33
CA THR A 43 6.89 -5.75 -8.33
C THR A 43 8.18 -6.33 -7.74
N ASN A 44 8.67 -7.44 -8.33
CA ASN A 44 9.87 -8.15 -7.87
C ASN A 44 9.84 -8.45 -6.36
N PRO A 45 8.87 -9.27 -5.89
CA PRO A 45 8.68 -9.57 -4.48
C PRO A 45 9.88 -10.33 -3.90
N ARG A 46 10.24 -10.02 -2.66
CA ARG A 46 11.31 -10.67 -1.91
C ARG A 46 10.74 -11.35 -0.68
N THR A 47 11.41 -12.38 -0.16
CA THR A 47 11.00 -13.04 1.11
C THR A 47 10.89 -12.03 2.25
N THR A 48 11.77 -11.01 2.27
CA THR A 48 11.74 -9.88 3.20
C THR A 48 10.51 -8.99 3.04
N ASP A 49 9.76 -9.07 1.92
CA ASP A 49 8.50 -8.33 1.70
C ASP A 49 7.30 -8.98 2.40
N SER A 50 7.47 -10.19 2.94
CA SER A 50 6.43 -10.86 3.73
C SER A 50 6.04 -10.05 4.98
N GLY A 51 4.80 -10.22 5.42
CA GLY A 51 4.26 -9.58 6.61
C GLY A 51 2.79 -9.16 6.43
N ASP A 52 2.29 -8.44 7.42
CA ASP A 52 0.91 -7.97 7.46
C ASP A 52 0.77 -6.57 6.84
N TYR A 53 -0.04 -6.49 5.80
CA TYR A 53 -0.41 -5.26 5.11
C TYR A 53 -1.79 -4.80 5.56
N LYS A 54 -1.90 -3.55 6.02
CA LYS A 54 -3.17 -2.97 6.48
C LYS A 54 -3.79 -2.11 5.38
N LEU A 55 -4.89 -2.59 4.80
CA LEU A 55 -5.72 -1.86 3.85
C LEU A 55 -6.78 -1.04 4.61
N LYS A 56 -6.82 0.26 4.37
CA LYS A 56 -7.85 1.18 4.89
C LYS A 56 -8.54 1.86 3.72
N ILE A 57 -9.83 1.63 3.57
CA ILE A 57 -10.67 2.29 2.57
C ILE A 57 -11.75 3.07 3.33
N SER A 58 -11.91 4.34 3.03
CA SER A 58 -12.91 5.21 3.64
C SER A 58 -13.73 5.94 2.60
N SER A 59 -15.03 6.00 2.82
CA SER A 59 -16.00 6.79 2.05
C SER A 59 -16.99 7.43 3.02
N SER A 60 -17.83 8.35 2.54
CA SER A 60 -18.89 8.97 3.35
C SER A 60 -19.89 7.97 3.93
N ARG A 61 -20.05 6.79 3.30
CA ARG A 61 -21.02 5.77 3.70
C ARG A 61 -20.42 4.63 4.52
N ARG A 62 -19.14 4.31 4.31
CA ARG A 62 -18.50 3.14 4.91
C ARG A 62 -16.99 3.29 5.02
N SER A 63 -16.45 2.71 6.10
CA SER A 63 -15.03 2.41 6.24
C SER A 63 -14.81 0.90 6.23
N ILE A 64 -13.72 0.48 5.59
CA ILE A 64 -13.24 -0.90 5.54
C ILE A 64 -11.80 -0.88 6.03
N ASN A 65 -11.53 -1.71 7.04
CA ASN A 65 -10.18 -2.01 7.48
C ASN A 65 -9.95 -3.51 7.28
N ARG A 66 -8.88 -3.88 6.58
CA ARG A 66 -8.54 -5.27 6.34
C ARG A 66 -7.04 -5.47 6.54
N THR A 67 -6.68 -6.56 7.19
CA THR A 67 -5.30 -7.03 7.25
C THR A 67 -5.13 -8.12 6.21
N ILE A 68 -4.08 -8.02 5.40
CA ILE A 68 -3.71 -8.97 4.37
C ILE A 68 -2.33 -9.50 4.76
N THR A 69 -2.27 -10.77 5.14
CA THR A 69 -0.99 -11.44 5.40
C THR A 69 -0.41 -11.92 4.09
N VAL A 70 0.79 -11.45 3.77
CA VAL A 70 1.52 -11.83 2.55
C VAL A 70 2.71 -12.67 2.96
N THR A 71 2.85 -13.84 2.35
CA THR A 71 4.01 -14.71 2.48
C THR A 71 4.63 -14.90 1.12
N VAL A 72 5.91 -14.54 0.99
CA VAL A 72 6.73 -14.79 -0.19
C VAL A 72 7.71 -15.91 0.17
N THR A 73 7.65 -17.02 -0.57
CA THR A 73 8.47 -18.22 -0.36
C THR A 73 9.53 -18.37 -1.43
#